data_AF-A0A6J1A6W7-F1
#
_entry.id   AF-A0A6J1A6W7-F1
#
_cell.length_a   1.000
_cell.length_b   1.000
_cell.length_c   1.000
_cell.angle_alpha   90.00
_cell.angle_beta   90.00
_cell.angle_gamma   90.00
#
_symmetry.space_group_name_H-M   'P 1'
#
loop_
_entity.id
_entity.type
_entity.pdbx_description
1 polymer ?
#
loop_
_entity_poly.entity_id
_entity_poly.type
_entity_poly.pdbx_seq_one_letter_code
_entity_poly.pdbx_strand_id
1 'polypeptide(L)'
;MSCFQGLFVCPDAASLLLHNFCIYHIDAPGHELGANVISSDVPLLSVDDLADQVAEVLDFFGLKRVLCLGVTAGAYILTLFAMKYKERVLGLILVSPVCKSPTWAEWLYNKVLMNLLYFYGMCGILKECLLQRYFSKELRSSVHGTESEIIQACLKLLDERQSLNVMRFLEAINKRHDLTDDLKKLHCKTLIFVGESSPFRTESVHMSAKIGRKNCTLVEVKACGSLVTEEHPLAMLVPIEFFLMGFGFHRQPHFATSSSNGSNPSSPSSHSCIAPELLSPEGLGIKLKPIKTRADIEI
;
A
#
# COMPACT_ATOMS: atom_id res chain seq x y z
N MET A 1 10.77 -4.74 2.41
CA MET A 1 10.13 -3.73 3.29
C MET A 1 9.79 -2.50 2.47
N SER A 2 8.54 -2.05 2.61
CA SER A 2 7.69 -1.53 1.54
C SER A 2 6.87 -0.30 2.02
N CYS A 3 6.03 0.25 1.15
CA CYS A 3 5.13 1.42 1.32
C CYS A 3 4.19 1.45 2.55
N PHE A 4 4.37 0.55 3.52
CA PHE A 4 3.59 0.45 4.76
C PHE A 4 4.46 0.45 6.03
N GLN A 5 5.78 0.60 5.90
CA GLN A 5 6.69 0.49 7.03
C GLN A 5 6.39 1.55 8.09
N GLY A 6 6.18 2.81 7.71
CA GLY A 6 5.79 3.86 8.65
C GLY A 6 4.52 3.53 9.44
N LEU A 7 3.53 2.92 8.79
CA LEU A 7 2.28 2.51 9.40
C LEU A 7 2.47 1.36 10.40
N PHE A 8 3.24 0.33 10.04
CA PHE A 8 3.42 -0.86 10.89
C PHE A 8 4.50 -0.71 11.96
N VAL A 9 5.41 0.25 11.83
CA VAL A 9 6.38 0.59 12.88
C VAL A 9 5.75 1.51 13.94
N CYS A 10 4.73 2.30 13.58
CA CYS A 10 3.99 3.12 14.53
C CYS A 10 3.29 2.23 15.58
N PRO A 11 3.65 2.31 16.89
CA PRO A 11 3.15 1.39 17.90
C PRO A 11 1.62 1.34 18.03
N ASP A 12 0.96 2.50 17.91
CA ASP A 12 -0.49 2.59 18.01
C ASP A 12 -1.20 1.94 16.82
N ALA A 13 -0.64 2.10 15.61
CA ALA A 13 -1.19 1.53 14.39
C ALA A 13 -0.95 0.02 14.34
N ALA A 14 0.27 -0.38 14.69
CA ALA A 14 0.66 -1.77 14.86
C ALA A 14 -0.26 -2.48 15.88
N SER A 15 -0.51 -1.86 17.03
CA SER A 15 -1.41 -2.41 18.05
C SER A 15 -2.84 -2.61 17.53
N LEU A 16 -3.38 -1.65 16.77
CA LEU A 16 -4.72 -1.76 16.20
C LEU A 16 -4.83 -2.89 15.15
N LEU A 17 -3.83 -3.01 14.27
CA LEU A 17 -3.88 -3.92 13.13
C LEU A 17 -3.39 -5.34 13.48
N LEU A 18 -2.28 -5.48 14.21
CA LEU A 18 -1.67 -6.79 14.47
C LEU A 18 -2.37 -7.59 15.55
N HIS A 19 -3.10 -6.93 16.46
CA HIS A 19 -3.81 -7.63 17.52
C HIS A 19 -5.00 -8.45 16.98
N ASN A 20 -5.67 -7.93 15.96
CA ASN A 20 -6.92 -8.50 15.44
C ASN A 20 -6.76 -9.19 14.08
N PHE A 21 -5.66 -8.95 13.36
CA PHE A 21 -5.48 -9.42 11.99
C PHE A 21 -4.14 -10.11 11.77
N CYS A 22 -4.18 -11.17 10.95
CA CYS A 22 -2.99 -11.71 10.31
C CYS A 22 -2.75 -10.92 9.02
N ILE A 23 -1.52 -10.43 8.84
CA ILE A 23 -1.18 -9.51 7.75
C ILE A 23 -0.37 -10.25 6.69
N TYR A 24 -0.87 -10.22 5.46
CA TYR A 24 -0.20 -10.78 4.29
C TYR A 24 0.29 -9.62 3.41
N HIS A 25 1.60 -9.40 3.39
CA HIS A 25 2.22 -8.44 2.48
C HIS A 25 2.48 -9.09 1.13
N ILE A 26 1.98 -8.47 0.06
CA ILE A 26 2.20 -8.91 -1.31
C ILE A 26 3.18 -7.92 -1.96
N ASP A 27 4.33 -8.42 -2.35
CA ASP A 27 5.25 -7.70 -3.24
C ASP A 27 4.86 -8.01 -4.69
N ALA A 28 4.86 -6.98 -5.54
CA ALA A 28 4.66 -7.18 -6.97
C ALA A 28 5.79 -8.06 -7.55
N PRO A 29 5.56 -8.82 -8.64
CA PRO A 29 6.59 -9.68 -9.22
C PRO A 29 7.89 -8.93 -9.53
N GLY A 30 9.00 -9.38 -8.95
CA GLY A 30 10.32 -8.77 -9.12
C GLY A 30 10.58 -7.55 -8.24
N HIS A 31 9.67 -7.21 -7.32
CA HIS A 31 9.81 -6.12 -6.34
C HIS A 31 10.14 -6.63 -4.93
N GLU A 32 10.16 -7.94 -4.72
CA GLU A 32 10.61 -8.56 -3.48
C GLU A 32 12.10 -8.29 -3.23
N LEU A 33 12.52 -8.32 -1.96
CA LEU A 33 13.90 -8.06 -1.59
C LEU A 33 14.81 -9.18 -2.14
N GLY A 34 15.87 -8.79 -2.85
CA GLY A 34 16.78 -9.75 -3.48
C GLY A 34 16.23 -10.41 -4.75
N ALA A 35 15.16 -9.87 -5.33
CA ALA A 35 14.62 -10.34 -6.60
C ALA A 35 15.68 -10.33 -7.72
N ASN A 36 15.71 -11.40 -8.51
CA ASN A 36 16.46 -11.43 -9.76
C ASN A 36 15.73 -10.61 -10.84
N VAL A 37 16.48 -10.19 -11.85
CA VAL A 37 15.90 -9.57 -13.05
C VAL A 37 15.00 -10.60 -13.75
N ILE A 38 13.76 -10.22 -14.01
CA ILE A 38 12.82 -11.04 -14.78
C ILE A 38 13.30 -11.08 -16.24
N SER A 39 13.41 -12.28 -16.82
CA SER A 39 13.83 -12.45 -18.22
C SER A 39 12.92 -11.68 -19.18
N SER A 40 13.50 -11.15 -20.26
CA SER A 40 12.77 -10.51 -21.36
C SER A 40 11.76 -11.44 -22.03
N ASP A 41 12.00 -12.76 -21.98
CA ASP A 41 11.15 -13.77 -22.62
C ASP A 41 9.84 -14.01 -21.85
N VAL A 42 9.80 -13.63 -20.57
CA VAL A 42 8.56 -13.70 -19.78
C VAL A 42 7.61 -12.63 -20.33
N PRO A 43 6.32 -12.93 -20.55
CA PRO A 43 5.35 -11.94 -20.99
C PRO A 43 5.15 -10.84 -19.93
N LEU A 44 4.80 -9.64 -20.40
CA LEU A 44 4.48 -8.54 -19.51
C LEU A 44 3.10 -8.79 -18.88
N LEU A 45 3.02 -8.72 -17.55
CA LEU A 45 1.75 -8.81 -16.84
C LEU A 45 0.93 -7.55 -17.06
N SER A 46 -0.35 -7.72 -17.37
CA SER A 46 -1.36 -6.67 -17.36
C SER A 46 -1.83 -6.37 -15.93
N VAL A 47 -2.63 -5.32 -15.77
CA VAL A 47 -3.25 -5.02 -14.46
C VAL A 47 -4.27 -6.08 -14.05
N ASP A 48 -4.91 -6.73 -15.02
CA ASP A 48 -5.84 -7.85 -14.78
C ASP A 48 -5.08 -9.08 -14.29
N ASP A 49 -3.93 -9.40 -14.89
CA ASP A 49 -3.06 -10.50 -14.42
C ASP A 49 -2.60 -10.23 -12.99
N LEU A 50 -2.16 -9.00 -12.68
CA LEU A 50 -1.76 -8.63 -11.32
C LEU A 50 -2.92 -8.76 -10.31
N ALA A 51 -4.15 -8.46 -10.71
CA ALA A 51 -5.32 -8.66 -9.86
C ALA A 51 -5.65 -10.15 -9.67
N ASP A 52 -5.45 -10.98 -10.69
CA ASP A 52 -5.63 -12.43 -10.61
C ASP A 52 -4.58 -13.10 -9.72
N GLN A 53 -3.34 -12.61 -9.74
CA GLN A 53 -2.29 -13.06 -8.83
C GLN A 53 -2.66 -12.84 -7.35
N VAL A 54 -3.40 -11.78 -7.03
CA VAL A 54 -3.92 -11.59 -5.66
C VAL A 54 -4.88 -12.72 -5.28
N ALA A 55 -5.75 -13.15 -6.21
CA ALA A 55 -6.65 -14.29 -5.98
C ALA A 55 -5.87 -15.59 -5.76
N GLU A 56 -4.82 -15.83 -6.56
CA GLU A 56 -3.95 -17.01 -6.41
C GLU A 56 -3.23 -17.04 -5.05
N VAL A 57 -2.78 -15.88 -4.55
CA VAL A 57 -2.19 -15.77 -3.20
C VAL A 57 -3.21 -16.15 -2.13
N LEU A 58 -4.44 -15.65 -2.23
CA LEU A 58 -5.50 -16.01 -1.28
C LEU A 58 -5.81 -17.52 -1.34
N ASP A 59 -5.87 -18.10 -2.53
CA ASP A 59 -6.12 -19.53 -2.71
C ASP A 59 -4.98 -20.39 -2.12
N PHE A 60 -3.72 -19.99 -2.34
CA PHE A 60 -2.55 -20.66 -1.78
C PHE A 60 -2.59 -20.72 -0.25
N PHE A 61 -2.98 -19.62 0.41
CA PHE A 61 -3.10 -19.56 1.87
C PHE A 61 -4.48 -19.99 2.39
N GLY A 62 -5.42 -20.40 1.53
CA GLY A 62 -6.77 -20.82 1.91
C GLY A 62 -7.65 -19.68 2.48
N LEU A 63 -7.36 -18.44 2.14
CA LEU A 63 -8.03 -17.24 2.64
C LEU A 63 -9.36 -17.00 1.89
N LYS A 64 -10.48 -17.11 2.60
CA LYS A 64 -11.82 -16.96 2.01
C LYS A 64 -12.21 -15.51 1.77
N ARG A 65 -12.04 -14.63 2.77
CA ARG A 65 -12.34 -13.20 2.69
C ARG A 65 -11.25 -12.39 3.37
N VAL A 66 -10.90 -11.23 2.80
CA VAL A 66 -9.82 -10.36 3.30
C VAL A 66 -10.25 -8.89 3.35
N LEU A 67 -9.59 -8.11 4.22
CA LEU A 67 -9.52 -6.66 4.10
C LEU A 67 -8.28 -6.31 3.29
N CYS A 68 -8.44 -5.43 2.32
CA CYS A 68 -7.38 -5.07 1.40
C CYS A 68 -6.87 -3.65 1.71
N LEU A 69 -5.56 -3.50 1.85
CA LEU A 69 -4.90 -2.20 2.03
C LEU A 69 -3.92 -1.98 0.87
N GLY A 70 -4.15 -0.93 0.08
CA GLY A 70 -3.36 -0.63 -1.12
C GLY A 70 -2.92 0.82 -1.20
N VAL A 71 -1.75 1.05 -1.81
CA VAL A 71 -1.19 2.40 -2.02
C VAL A 71 -0.95 2.61 -3.52
N THR A 72 -1.45 3.71 -4.08
CA THR A 72 -1.28 4.12 -5.48
C THR A 72 -1.59 2.99 -6.49
N ALA A 73 -0.59 2.45 -7.18
CA ALA A 73 -0.73 1.31 -8.09
C ALA A 73 -1.34 0.07 -7.40
N GLY A 74 -0.91 -0.22 -6.16
CA GLY A 74 -1.50 -1.31 -5.38
C GLY A 74 -2.96 -1.05 -5.01
N ALA A 75 -3.34 0.21 -4.80
CA ALA A 75 -4.74 0.58 -4.57
C ALA A 75 -5.60 0.35 -5.82
N TYR A 76 -5.07 0.65 -7.02
CA TYR A 76 -5.75 0.35 -8.28
C TYR A 76 -5.94 -1.16 -8.46
N ILE A 77 -4.87 -1.96 -8.32
CA ILE A 77 -4.91 -3.41 -8.48
C ILE A 77 -5.91 -4.04 -7.49
N LEU A 78 -5.89 -3.62 -6.22
CA LEU A 78 -6.82 -4.15 -5.21
C LEU A 78 -8.27 -3.71 -5.44
N THR A 79 -8.49 -2.53 -6.05
CA THR A 79 -9.82 -2.11 -6.47
C THR A 79 -10.33 -3.00 -7.60
N LEU A 80 -9.50 -3.26 -8.62
CA LEU A 80 -9.83 -4.17 -9.71
C LEU A 80 -10.09 -5.60 -9.21
N PHE A 81 -9.25 -6.11 -8.32
CA PHE A 81 -9.44 -7.38 -7.63
C PHE A 81 -10.79 -7.44 -6.89
N ALA A 82 -11.16 -6.39 -6.14
CA ALA A 82 -12.44 -6.34 -5.45
C ALA A 82 -13.66 -6.30 -6.39
N MET A 83 -13.48 -5.78 -7.61
CA MET A 83 -14.53 -5.75 -8.63
C MET A 83 -14.69 -7.12 -9.30
N LYS A 84 -13.58 -7.82 -9.55
CA LYS A 84 -13.55 -9.17 -10.17
C LYS A 84 -13.96 -10.28 -9.19
N TYR A 85 -13.50 -10.20 -7.94
CA TYR A 85 -13.66 -11.23 -6.91
C TYR A 85 -14.45 -10.72 -5.69
N LYS A 86 -15.65 -10.18 -5.94
CA LYS A 86 -16.51 -9.49 -4.95
C LYS A 86 -16.67 -10.23 -3.62
N GLU A 87 -16.87 -11.54 -3.67
CA GLU A 87 -17.10 -12.35 -2.47
C GLU A 87 -15.84 -12.56 -1.61
N ARG A 88 -14.65 -12.24 -2.15
CA ARG A 88 -13.36 -12.38 -1.46
C ARG A 88 -12.95 -11.13 -0.68
N VAL A 89 -13.63 -9.98 -0.88
CA VAL A 89 -13.24 -8.69 -0.28
C VAL A 89 -14.29 -8.20 0.72
N LEU A 90 -13.89 -8.01 1.97
CA LEU A 90 -14.72 -7.41 3.02
C LEU A 90 -14.76 -5.89 2.89
N GLY A 91 -13.59 -5.28 2.65
CA GLY A 91 -13.42 -3.84 2.64
C GLY A 91 -12.08 -3.43 2.05
N LEU A 92 -12.01 -2.20 1.59
CA LEU A 92 -10.83 -1.60 0.97
C LEU A 92 -10.36 -0.40 1.78
N ILE A 93 -9.06 -0.32 2.04
CA ILE A 93 -8.38 0.88 2.51
C ILE A 93 -7.40 1.28 1.40
N LEU A 94 -7.62 2.44 0.79
CA LEU A 94 -6.91 2.88 -0.40
C LEU A 94 -6.18 4.19 -0.11
N VAL A 95 -4.88 4.23 -0.37
CA VAL A 95 -4.04 5.42 -0.14
C VAL A 95 -3.60 5.99 -1.47
N SER A 96 -3.94 7.26 -1.71
CA SER A 96 -3.76 7.96 -2.99
C SER A 96 -4.12 7.10 -4.20
N PRO A 97 -5.34 6.51 -4.26
CA PRO A 97 -5.73 5.66 -5.37
C PRO A 97 -5.90 6.44 -6.67
N VAL A 98 -5.68 5.71 -7.76
CA VAL A 98 -6.01 6.08 -9.14
C VAL A 98 -7.13 5.15 -9.64
N CYS A 99 -7.95 5.61 -10.58
CA CYS A 99 -9.07 4.86 -11.15
C CYS A 99 -9.29 5.10 -12.65
N LYS A 100 -8.69 6.12 -13.25
CA LYS A 100 -8.82 6.44 -14.67
C LYS A 100 -7.69 5.84 -15.48
N SER A 101 -7.92 5.74 -16.79
CA SER A 101 -6.83 5.55 -17.74
C SER A 101 -5.83 6.71 -17.66
N PRO A 102 -4.54 6.48 -17.94
CA PRO A 102 -3.53 7.53 -17.85
C PRO A 102 -3.86 8.68 -18.81
N THR A 103 -3.75 9.91 -18.33
CA THR A 103 -3.84 11.09 -19.22
C THR A 103 -2.66 11.11 -20.18
N TRP A 104 -2.76 11.82 -21.31
CA TRP A 104 -1.63 11.95 -22.24
C TRP A 104 -0.35 12.49 -21.57
N ALA A 105 -0.50 13.46 -20.66
CA ALA A 105 0.62 14.01 -19.90
C ALA A 105 1.23 12.97 -18.93
N GLU A 106 0.40 12.21 -18.23
CA GLU A 106 0.86 11.13 -17.36
C GLU A 106 1.55 10.01 -18.16
N TRP A 107 0.97 9.64 -19.29
CA TRP A 107 1.53 8.65 -20.22
C TRP A 107 2.92 9.09 -20.69
N LEU A 108 3.07 10.34 -21.11
CA LEU A 108 4.36 10.87 -21.56
C LEU A 108 5.38 10.90 -20.41
N TYR A 109 4.97 11.38 -19.24
CA TYR A 109 5.81 11.38 -18.04
C TYR A 109 6.29 9.97 -17.69
N ASN A 110 5.38 8.99 -17.65
CA ASN A 110 5.71 7.60 -17.38
C ASN A 110 6.62 7.03 -18.49
N LYS A 111 6.41 7.41 -19.75
CA LYS A 111 7.26 6.97 -20.87
C LYS A 111 8.70 7.48 -20.74
N VAL A 112 8.87 8.75 -20.38
CA VAL A 112 10.19 9.32 -20.07
C VAL A 112 10.83 8.60 -18.89
N LEU A 113 10.08 8.37 -17.82
CA LEU A 113 10.53 7.66 -16.63
C LEU A 113 11.02 6.23 -16.95
N MET A 114 10.26 5.49 -17.75
CA MET A 114 10.62 4.14 -18.22
C MET A 114 11.86 4.16 -19.12
N ASN A 115 11.99 5.13 -20.03
CA ASN A 115 13.19 5.25 -20.86
C ASN A 115 14.43 5.56 -20.02
N LEU A 116 14.31 6.43 -19.00
CA LEU A 116 15.40 6.72 -18.08
C LEU A 116 15.80 5.47 -17.27
N LEU A 117 14.81 4.72 -16.77
CA LEU A 117 15.04 3.41 -16.12
C LEU A 117 15.78 2.43 -17.03
N TYR A 118 15.41 2.38 -18.31
CA TYR A 118 16.02 1.46 -19.28
C TYR A 118 17.48 1.80 -19.58
N PHE A 119 17.79 3.07 -19.84
CA PHE A 119 19.15 3.49 -20.24
C PHE A 119 20.10 3.74 -19.06
N TYR A 120 19.58 4.28 -17.95
CA TYR A 120 20.40 4.74 -16.82
C TYR A 120 20.16 3.96 -15.52
N GLY A 121 19.21 3.03 -15.51
CA GLY A 121 18.84 2.29 -14.30
C GLY A 121 18.24 3.19 -13.22
N MET A 122 18.34 2.75 -11.96
CA MET A 122 17.86 3.51 -10.79
C MET A 122 18.82 4.64 -10.39
N CYS A 123 19.06 5.57 -11.31
CA CYS A 123 19.97 6.70 -11.11
C CYS A 123 19.35 7.81 -10.23
N GLY A 124 20.18 8.75 -9.75
CA GLY A 124 19.75 9.82 -8.84
C GLY A 124 18.58 10.67 -9.36
N ILE A 125 18.60 11.06 -10.64
CA ILE A 125 17.53 11.84 -11.28
C ILE A 125 16.19 11.09 -11.20
N LEU A 126 16.22 9.78 -11.40
CA LEU A 126 15.03 8.95 -11.36
C LEU A 126 14.50 8.82 -9.92
N LYS A 127 15.38 8.60 -8.95
CA LYS A 127 15.00 8.58 -7.54
C LYS A 127 14.34 9.88 -7.14
N GLU A 128 14.89 11.02 -7.54
CA GLU A 128 14.27 12.34 -7.32
C GLU A 128 12.88 12.47 -7.96
N CYS A 129 12.71 11.97 -9.19
CA CYS A 129 11.40 11.95 -9.85
C CYS A 129 10.38 11.10 -9.05
N LEU A 130 10.80 9.95 -8.53
CA LEU A 130 9.95 9.08 -7.70
C LEU A 130 9.66 9.72 -6.35
N LEU A 131 10.65 10.32 -5.69
CA LEU A 131 10.49 11.05 -4.44
C LEU A 131 9.51 12.22 -4.62
N GLN A 132 9.62 12.98 -5.70
CA GLN A 132 8.69 14.06 -6.01
C GLN A 132 7.25 13.58 -6.26
N ARG A 133 7.09 12.37 -6.83
CA ARG A 133 5.77 11.76 -7.07
C ARG A 133 5.12 11.25 -5.78
N TYR A 134 5.92 10.74 -4.85
CA TYR A 134 5.43 10.07 -3.65
C TYR A 134 5.38 10.94 -2.40
N PHE A 135 6.31 11.88 -2.23
CA PHE A 135 6.46 12.66 -1.01
C PHE A 135 6.14 14.15 -1.18
N SER A 136 5.66 14.77 -0.11
CA SER A 136 5.39 16.21 -0.02
C SER A 136 6.65 17.06 -0.29
N LYS A 137 6.44 18.33 -0.68
CA LYS A 137 7.57 19.27 -0.83
C LYS A 137 8.17 19.59 0.53
N GLU A 138 7.32 19.71 1.54
CA GLU A 138 7.67 20.01 2.92
C GLU A 138 8.64 18.97 3.48
N LEU A 139 8.36 17.67 3.28
CA LEU A 139 9.26 16.60 3.71
C LEU A 139 10.59 16.60 2.95
N ARG A 140 10.56 16.91 1.64
CA ARG A 140 11.75 16.98 0.78
C ARG A 140 12.60 18.22 1.01
N SER A 141 12.01 19.30 1.51
CA SER A 141 12.65 20.59 1.75
C SER A 141 12.97 20.83 3.23
N SER A 142 13.15 19.76 4.03
CA SER A 142 13.42 19.88 5.46
C SER A 142 14.58 20.85 5.75
N VAL A 143 14.33 21.73 6.72
CA VAL A 143 14.89 23.09 6.83
C VAL A 143 16.41 23.15 7.12
N HIS A 144 17.13 22.04 7.29
CA HIS A 144 18.52 22.04 7.81
C HIS A 144 19.50 21.12 7.05
N GLY A 145 19.30 20.83 5.76
CA GLY A 145 20.28 20.09 4.95
C GLY A 145 20.48 18.61 5.31
N THR A 146 19.88 18.15 6.40
CA THR A 146 19.72 16.73 6.73
C THR A 146 18.44 16.22 6.08
N GLU A 147 18.58 15.34 5.09
CA GLU A 147 17.44 14.65 4.49
C GLU A 147 16.66 13.86 5.55
N SER A 148 15.34 13.85 5.45
CA SER A 148 14.48 13.07 6.35
C SER A 148 14.88 11.60 6.34
N GLU A 149 14.89 10.96 7.53
CA GLU A 149 15.15 9.51 7.66
C GLU A 149 14.25 8.66 6.75
N ILE A 150 13.01 9.11 6.53
CA ILE A 150 12.03 8.46 5.64
C ILE A 150 12.53 8.51 4.18
N ILE A 151 13.05 9.65 3.74
CA ILE A 151 13.58 9.83 2.39
C ILE A 151 14.82 8.97 2.20
N GLN A 152 15.73 8.98 3.17
CA GLN A 152 16.95 8.17 3.16
C GLN A 152 16.65 6.66 3.11
N ALA A 153 15.69 6.20 3.92
CA ALA A 153 15.22 4.82 3.88
C ALA A 153 14.61 4.48 2.51
N CYS A 154 13.81 5.38 1.94
CA CYS A 154 13.23 5.19 0.60
C CYS A 154 14.30 5.11 -0.49
N LEU A 155 15.31 6.00 -0.47
CA LEU A 155 16.42 6.00 -1.42
C LEU A 155 17.19 4.68 -1.40
N LYS A 156 17.51 4.18 -0.19
CA LYS A 156 18.16 2.88 -0.01
C LYS A 156 17.31 1.73 -0.56
N LEU A 157 16.00 1.75 -0.32
CA LEU A 157 15.09 0.75 -0.85
C LEU A 157 15.02 0.77 -2.38
N LEU A 158 15.07 1.96 -2.99
CA LEU A 158 15.10 2.11 -4.44
C LEU A 158 16.40 1.53 -5.03
N ASP A 159 17.54 1.71 -4.36
CA ASP A 159 18.82 1.10 -4.78
C ASP A 159 18.79 -0.43 -4.82
N GLU A 160 18.02 -1.04 -3.92
CA GLU A 160 17.89 -2.50 -3.84
C GLU A 160 16.95 -3.07 -4.92
N ARG A 161 16.22 -2.23 -5.68
CA ARG A 161 15.28 -2.69 -6.71
C ARG A 161 15.91 -2.82 -8.09
N GLN A 162 15.58 -3.92 -8.77
CA GLN A 162 15.97 -4.15 -10.15
C GLN A 162 15.23 -3.21 -11.09
N SER A 163 15.96 -2.35 -11.81
CA SER A 163 15.38 -1.31 -12.66
C SER A 163 14.47 -1.88 -13.75
N LEU A 164 14.82 -3.03 -14.33
CA LEU A 164 13.99 -3.68 -15.34
C LEU A 164 12.66 -4.19 -14.76
N ASN A 165 12.67 -4.72 -13.53
CA ASN A 165 11.44 -5.18 -12.87
C ASN A 165 10.51 -3.99 -12.56
N VAL A 166 11.09 -2.88 -12.05
CA VAL A 166 10.34 -1.63 -11.83
C VAL A 166 9.75 -1.09 -13.12
N MET A 167 10.51 -1.12 -14.23
CA MET A 167 10.03 -0.70 -15.54
C MET A 167 8.85 -1.55 -16.01
N ARG A 168 8.92 -2.88 -15.88
CA ARG A 168 7.82 -3.79 -16.23
C ARG A 168 6.55 -3.49 -15.42
N PHE A 169 6.70 -3.27 -14.12
CA PHE A 169 5.55 -2.90 -13.27
C PHE A 169 4.95 -1.55 -13.66
N LEU A 170 5.77 -0.53 -13.91
CA LEU A 170 5.30 0.77 -14.40
C LEU A 170 4.60 0.66 -15.75
N GLU A 171 5.10 -0.20 -16.64
CA GLU A 171 4.48 -0.43 -17.95
C GLU A 171 3.09 -1.05 -17.82
N ALA A 172 2.92 -2.04 -16.92
CA ALA A 172 1.62 -2.63 -16.60
C ALA A 172 0.63 -1.55 -16.13
N ILE A 173 1.03 -0.72 -15.16
CA ILE A 173 0.20 0.37 -14.61
C ILE A 173 -0.07 1.47 -15.64
N ASN A 174 0.82 1.69 -16.60
CA ASN A 174 0.63 2.66 -17.69
C ASN A 174 -0.31 2.15 -18.79
N LYS A 175 -0.66 0.86 -18.79
CA LYS A 175 -1.68 0.25 -19.67
C LYS A 175 -3.02 0.04 -18.97
N ARG A 176 -3.18 0.57 -17.74
CA ARG A 176 -4.41 0.42 -16.95
C ARG A 176 -5.62 1.01 -17.68
N HIS A 177 -6.76 0.33 -17.55
CA HIS A 177 -8.02 0.78 -18.11
C HIS A 177 -8.80 1.65 -17.10
N ASP A 178 -9.80 2.39 -17.58
CA ASP A 178 -10.62 3.25 -16.74
C ASP A 178 -11.67 2.42 -15.96
N LEU A 179 -11.63 2.50 -14.63
CA LEU A 179 -12.57 1.81 -13.73
C LEU A 179 -13.79 2.65 -13.37
N THR A 180 -13.84 3.93 -13.78
CA THR A 180 -14.77 4.95 -13.29
C THR A 180 -16.23 4.53 -13.31
N ASP A 181 -16.68 3.88 -14.38
CA ASP A 181 -18.09 3.50 -14.55
C ASP A 181 -18.46 2.26 -13.72
N ASP A 182 -17.49 1.39 -13.47
CA ASP A 182 -17.68 0.17 -12.70
C ASP A 182 -17.50 0.40 -11.20
N LEU A 183 -16.91 1.52 -10.75
CA LEU A 183 -16.82 1.89 -9.33
C LEU A 183 -18.18 1.94 -8.62
N LYS A 184 -19.26 2.25 -9.35
CA LYS A 184 -20.63 2.22 -8.80
C LYS A 184 -21.10 0.82 -8.43
N LYS A 185 -20.48 -0.21 -9.01
CA LYS A 185 -20.75 -1.63 -8.78
C LYS A 185 -19.89 -2.20 -7.64
N LEU A 186 -19.05 -1.38 -7.00
CA LEU A 186 -18.22 -1.79 -5.86
C LEU A 186 -19.11 -1.94 -4.62
N HIS A 187 -19.22 -3.18 -4.11
CA HIS A 187 -20.14 -3.51 -3.01
C HIS A 187 -19.51 -3.36 -1.62
N CYS A 188 -18.19 -3.45 -1.51
CA CYS A 188 -17.49 -3.38 -0.23
C CYS A 188 -17.35 -1.93 0.28
N LYS A 189 -17.27 -1.77 1.60
CA LYS A 189 -16.96 -0.46 2.18
C LYS A 189 -15.53 -0.09 1.83
N THR A 190 -15.32 1.18 1.48
CA THR A 190 -14.04 1.71 1.05
C THR A 190 -13.67 2.93 1.89
N LEU A 191 -12.45 2.95 2.42
CA LEU A 191 -11.83 4.09 3.08
C LEU A 191 -10.69 4.60 2.19
N ILE A 192 -10.78 5.85 1.76
CA ILE A 192 -9.76 6.48 0.92
C ILE A 192 -8.99 7.51 1.75
N PHE A 193 -7.67 7.40 1.75
CA PHE A 193 -6.75 8.42 2.24
C PHE A 193 -6.07 9.09 1.07
N VAL A 194 -5.86 10.41 1.14
CA VAL A 194 -5.02 11.11 0.18
C VAL A 194 -4.36 12.31 0.83
N GLY A 195 -3.08 12.53 0.55
CA GLY A 195 -2.40 13.74 0.98
C GLY A 195 -2.80 14.95 0.16
N GLU A 196 -2.90 16.10 0.80
CA GLU A 196 -3.25 17.39 0.18
C GLU A 196 -2.27 17.78 -0.94
N SER A 197 -0.99 17.44 -0.77
CA SER A 197 0.10 17.72 -1.72
C SER A 197 0.31 16.58 -2.73
N SER A 198 -0.51 15.53 -2.70
CA SER A 198 -0.38 14.38 -3.62
C SER A 198 -0.81 14.74 -5.04
N PRO A 199 -0.03 14.37 -6.09
CA PRO A 199 -0.48 14.50 -7.47
C PRO A 199 -1.74 13.69 -7.79
N PHE A 200 -2.08 12.69 -6.97
CA PHE A 200 -3.25 11.83 -7.16
C PHE A 200 -4.53 12.36 -6.51
N ARG A 201 -4.47 13.50 -5.81
CA ARG A 201 -5.59 14.06 -5.04
C ARG A 201 -6.87 14.21 -5.85
N THR A 202 -6.79 14.81 -7.03
CA THR A 202 -7.96 15.05 -7.90
C THR A 202 -8.63 13.74 -8.31
N GLU A 203 -7.84 12.69 -8.53
CA GLU A 203 -8.31 11.38 -8.92
C GLU A 203 -8.91 10.60 -7.74
N SER A 204 -8.29 10.67 -6.55
CA SER A 204 -8.83 10.07 -5.33
C SER A 204 -10.16 10.68 -4.90
N VAL A 205 -10.30 12.02 -5.02
CA VAL A 205 -11.59 12.72 -4.80
C VAL A 205 -12.64 12.28 -5.82
N HIS A 206 -12.24 12.15 -7.09
CA HIS A 206 -13.13 11.67 -8.16
C HIS A 206 -13.62 10.25 -7.90
N MET A 207 -12.71 9.34 -7.52
CA MET A 207 -13.02 7.96 -7.17
C MET A 207 -14.02 7.88 -6.02
N SER A 208 -13.78 8.64 -4.94
CA SER A 208 -14.70 8.72 -3.79
C SER A 208 -16.10 9.16 -4.20
N ALA A 209 -16.20 10.19 -5.05
CA ALA A 209 -17.48 10.69 -5.55
C ALA A 209 -18.23 9.64 -6.39
N LYS A 210 -17.51 8.80 -7.14
CA LYS A 210 -18.09 7.75 -8.00
C LYS A 210 -18.56 6.52 -7.22
N ILE A 211 -17.82 6.09 -6.20
CA ILE A 211 -18.25 5.01 -5.30
C ILE A 211 -19.47 5.46 -4.47
N GLY A 212 -19.48 6.72 -4.05
CA GLY A 212 -20.59 7.36 -3.36
C GLY A 212 -20.50 7.28 -1.83
N ARG A 213 -21.05 8.29 -1.17
CA ARG A 213 -20.91 8.54 0.28
C ARG A 213 -21.43 7.42 1.19
N LYS A 214 -22.33 6.56 0.70
CA LYS A 214 -22.86 5.43 1.49
C LYS A 214 -21.80 4.36 1.72
N ASN A 215 -20.92 4.15 0.73
CA ASN A 215 -19.94 3.07 0.73
C ASN A 215 -18.49 3.55 0.80
N CYS A 216 -18.25 4.85 0.60
CA CYS A 216 -16.92 5.44 0.62
C CYS A 216 -16.80 6.57 1.64
N THR A 217 -15.73 6.52 2.44
CA THR A 217 -15.26 7.63 3.27
C THR A 217 -13.94 8.14 2.71
N LEU A 218 -13.79 9.46 2.55
CA LEU A 218 -12.56 10.10 2.09
C LEU A 218 -11.93 10.91 3.22
N VAL A 219 -10.64 10.71 3.44
CA VAL A 219 -9.82 11.44 4.43
C VAL A 219 -8.69 12.14 3.68
N GLU A 220 -8.73 13.47 3.67
CA GLU A 220 -7.66 14.30 3.14
C GLU A 220 -6.69 14.67 4.27
N VAL A 221 -5.41 14.33 4.12
CA VAL A 221 -4.35 14.60 5.11
C VAL A 221 -3.57 15.84 4.67
N LYS A 222 -3.60 16.88 5.50
CA LYS A 222 -2.93 18.16 5.22
C LYS A 222 -1.40 18.01 5.23
N ALA A 223 -0.72 18.85 4.44
CA ALA A 223 0.74 18.90 4.36
C ALA A 223 1.40 17.52 4.15
N CYS A 224 0.75 16.64 3.39
CA CYS A 224 1.18 15.26 3.16
C CYS A 224 1.24 14.94 1.67
N GLY A 225 2.22 14.15 1.25
CA GLY A 225 2.34 13.61 -0.09
C GLY A 225 1.44 12.40 -0.34
N SER A 226 1.78 11.61 -1.35
CA SER A 226 1.01 10.41 -1.74
C SER A 226 1.11 9.26 -0.74
N LEU A 227 2.25 9.15 -0.04
CA LEU A 227 2.50 8.07 0.92
C LEU A 227 2.09 8.49 2.34
N VAL A 228 0.78 8.62 2.57
CA VAL A 228 0.22 8.92 3.90
C VAL A 228 0.69 7.89 4.95
N THR A 229 0.85 6.64 4.53
CA THR A 229 1.35 5.52 5.34
C THR A 229 2.76 5.74 5.88
N GLU A 230 3.58 6.52 5.19
CA GLU A 230 4.96 6.82 5.60
C GLU A 230 5.07 8.20 6.25
N GLU A 231 4.44 9.23 5.67
CA GLU A 231 4.57 10.61 6.18
C GLU A 231 3.75 10.86 7.46
N HIS A 232 2.52 10.35 7.52
CA HIS A 232 1.56 10.66 8.58
C HIS A 232 0.76 9.43 9.04
N PRO A 233 1.42 8.35 9.50
CA PRO A 233 0.73 7.11 9.91
C PRO A 233 -0.29 7.33 11.05
N LEU A 234 0.00 8.27 11.96
CA LEU A 234 -0.91 8.62 13.07
C LEU A 234 -2.26 9.19 12.58
N ALA A 235 -2.28 9.90 11.45
CA ALA A 235 -3.52 10.43 10.88
C ALA A 235 -4.45 9.33 10.36
N MET A 236 -3.92 8.12 10.13
CA MET A 236 -4.70 6.98 9.65
C MET A 236 -5.38 6.20 10.77
N LEU A 237 -4.93 6.33 12.02
CA LEU A 237 -5.39 5.51 13.16
C LEU A 237 -6.90 5.59 13.37
N VAL A 238 -7.39 6.80 13.67
CA VAL A 238 -8.79 7.01 14.04
C VAL A 238 -9.72 6.62 12.88
N PRO A 239 -9.48 7.03 11.62
CA PRO A 239 -10.34 6.60 10.52
C PRO A 239 -10.28 5.09 10.24
N ILE A 240 -9.11 4.45 10.37
CA ILE A 240 -9.00 2.98 10.25
C ILE A 240 -9.81 2.30 11.37
N GLU A 241 -9.68 2.75 12.61
CA GLU A 241 -10.42 2.20 13.74
C GLU A 241 -11.93 2.29 13.52
N PHE A 242 -12.46 3.46 13.14
CA PHE A 242 -13.88 3.61 12.82
C PHE A 242 -14.32 2.73 11.65
N PHE A 243 -13.48 2.58 10.63
CA PHE A 243 -13.77 1.72 9.49
C PHE A 243 -13.85 0.24 9.91
N LEU A 244 -12.91 -0.22 10.73
CA LEU A 244 -12.87 -1.57 11.27
C LEU A 244 -14.05 -1.86 12.23
N MET A 245 -14.44 -0.89 13.06
CA MET A 245 -15.64 -0.98 13.90
C MET A 245 -16.91 -1.18 13.07
N GLY A 246 -16.97 -0.61 11.86
CA GLY A 246 -18.06 -0.82 10.90
C GLY A 246 -18.24 -2.29 10.46
N PHE A 247 -17.21 -3.12 10.64
CA PHE A 247 -17.25 -4.57 10.41
C PHE A 247 -17.36 -5.40 11.70
N GLY A 248 -17.47 -4.73 12.86
CA GLY A 248 -17.49 -5.39 14.17
C GLY A 248 -16.12 -5.67 14.77
N PHE A 249 -15.03 -5.21 14.16
CA PHE A 249 -13.69 -5.32 14.74
C PHE A 249 -13.45 -4.15 15.69
N HIS A 250 -13.32 -4.46 16.98
CA HIS A 250 -13.13 -3.45 18.01
C HIS A 250 -11.73 -3.57 18.59
N ARG A 251 -11.14 -2.43 18.96
CA ARG A 251 -10.00 -2.42 19.87
C ARG A 251 -10.50 -2.90 21.23
N GLN A 252 -9.87 -3.92 21.81
CA GLN A 252 -10.18 -4.24 23.21
C GLN A 252 -9.81 -3.02 24.06
N PRO A 253 -10.71 -2.52 24.92
CA PRO A 253 -10.33 -1.50 25.88
C PRO A 253 -9.20 -2.10 26.72
N HIS A 254 -8.06 -1.40 26.81
CA HIS A 254 -7.16 -1.63 27.92
C HIS A 254 -8.01 -1.47 29.17
N PHE A 255 -8.22 -2.53 29.94
CA PHE A 255 -8.94 -2.46 31.20
C PHE A 255 -8.21 -1.45 32.10
N ALA A 256 -8.68 -0.20 32.10
CA ALA A 256 -8.51 0.69 33.22
C ALA A 256 -9.35 0.08 34.33
N THR A 257 -8.71 -0.70 35.20
CA THR A 257 -9.30 -1.22 36.43
C THR A 257 -9.78 -0.04 37.28
N SER A 258 -11.07 0.30 37.18
CA SER A 258 -11.75 1.10 38.19
C SER A 258 -12.34 0.17 39.25
N SER A 259 -11.65 0.03 40.39
CA SER A 259 -12.18 0.30 41.74
C SER A 259 -11.43 -0.43 42.86
N SER A 260 -11.14 0.34 43.92
CA SER A 260 -10.92 -0.03 45.33
C SER A 260 -9.70 -0.87 45.78
N ASN A 261 -8.88 -0.20 46.61
CA ASN A 261 -8.07 -0.70 47.74
C ASN A 261 -7.18 -1.94 47.55
N GLY A 262 -5.87 -1.71 47.46
CA GLY A 262 -4.86 -2.72 47.75
C GLY A 262 -3.49 -2.37 47.18
N SER A 263 -2.52 -2.19 48.07
CA SER A 263 -1.10 -1.91 47.81
C SER A 263 -0.42 -2.84 46.79
N ASN A 264 0.29 -2.22 45.81
CA ASN A 264 1.48 -2.62 45.01
C ASN A 264 2.09 -4.05 45.18
N PRO A 265 2.75 -4.65 44.15
CA PRO A 265 3.72 -3.96 43.29
C PRO A 265 3.80 -4.34 41.80
N SER A 266 4.31 -3.40 40.99
CA SER A 266 5.02 -3.58 39.71
C SER A 266 4.41 -4.58 38.70
N SER A 267 3.42 -4.14 37.94
CA SER A 267 3.07 -4.75 36.65
C SER A 267 4.04 -4.21 35.58
N PRO A 268 4.62 -5.05 34.71
CA PRO A 268 5.33 -4.54 33.54
C PRO A 268 4.31 -3.86 32.64
N SER A 269 4.63 -2.68 32.13
CA SER A 269 3.86 -1.99 31.11
C SER A 269 3.65 -2.94 29.92
N SER A 270 2.48 -3.57 29.83
CA SER A 270 2.10 -4.47 28.76
C SER A 270 1.72 -3.67 27.51
N HIS A 271 2.69 -2.93 26.98
CA HIS A 271 2.73 -2.65 25.55
C HIS A 271 3.17 -3.97 24.90
N SER A 272 2.23 -4.83 24.50
CA SER A 272 2.56 -5.93 23.59
C SER A 272 2.80 -5.37 22.18
N CYS A 273 3.75 -4.46 22.06
CA CYS A 273 4.32 -4.09 20.77
C CYS A 273 5.32 -5.19 20.47
N ILE A 274 4.88 -6.17 19.68
CA ILE A 274 5.81 -7.08 19.02
C ILE A 274 6.79 -6.18 18.27
N ALA A 275 8.09 -6.32 18.55
CA ALA A 275 9.10 -5.52 17.85
C ALA A 275 8.91 -5.69 16.33
N PRO A 276 8.90 -4.61 15.53
CA PRO A 276 8.64 -4.70 14.08
C PRO A 276 9.55 -5.70 13.36
N GLU A 277 10.77 -5.91 13.88
CA GLU A 277 11.74 -6.89 13.37
C GLU A 277 11.26 -8.34 13.51
N LEU A 278 10.46 -8.66 14.54
CA LEU A 278 9.86 -9.97 14.77
C LEU A 278 8.64 -10.24 13.89
N LEU A 279 8.14 -9.24 13.15
CA LEU A 279 7.06 -9.40 12.17
C LEU A 279 7.59 -9.69 10.77
N SER A 280 8.91 -9.61 10.57
CA SER A 280 9.53 -10.03 9.31
C SER A 280 9.43 -11.57 9.16
N PRO A 281 9.30 -12.09 7.93
CA PRO A 281 9.36 -13.53 7.68
C PRO A 281 10.63 -14.17 8.28
N GLU A 282 11.76 -13.46 8.20
CA GLU A 282 13.03 -13.87 8.80
C GLU A 282 12.97 -13.91 10.32
N GLY A 283 12.36 -12.91 10.96
CA GLY A 283 12.13 -12.84 12.41
C GLY A 283 11.18 -13.91 12.95
N LEU A 284 10.27 -14.39 12.11
CA LEU A 284 9.36 -15.52 12.41
C LEU A 284 9.96 -16.89 12.06
N GLY A 285 11.17 -16.94 11.49
CA GLY A 285 11.78 -18.19 11.02
C GLY A 285 11.08 -18.82 9.81
N ILE A 286 10.22 -18.06 9.11
CA ILE A 286 9.43 -18.52 7.98
C ILE A 286 10.16 -18.14 6.68
N LYS A 287 10.72 -19.12 5.98
CA LYS A 287 11.23 -18.93 4.61
C LYS A 287 10.09 -19.05 3.61
N LEU A 288 9.42 -17.94 3.31
CA LEU A 288 8.44 -17.89 2.22
C LEU A 288 9.18 -17.96 0.87
N LYS A 289 8.86 -18.97 0.06
CA LYS A 289 9.29 -19.01 -1.34
C LYS A 289 8.33 -18.16 -2.18
N PRO A 290 8.80 -17.51 -3.26
CA PRO A 290 7.91 -16.85 -4.22
C PRO A 290 6.81 -17.82 -4.65
N ILE A 291 5.55 -17.36 -4.57
CA ILE A 291 4.41 -18.13 -5.04
C ILE A 291 4.51 -18.15 -6.56
N LYS A 292 4.55 -19.36 -7.15
CA LYS A 292 4.49 -19.51 -8.60
C LYS A 292 3.08 -19.19 -9.06
N THR A 293 2.88 -17.97 -9.50
CA THR A 293 1.63 -17.52 -10.11
C THR A 293 1.57 -17.97 -11.56
N ARG A 294 0.38 -18.30 -12.07
CA ARG A 294 0.26 -18.65 -13.50
C ARG A 294 0.25 -17.35 -14.29
N ALA A 295 1.14 -17.24 -15.29
CA ALA A 295 0.90 -16.33 -16.40
C ALA A 295 0.16 -17.18 -17.43
N ASP A 296 -1.06 -16.78 -17.79
CA ASP A 296 -1.77 -17.46 -18.88
C ASP A 296 -0.97 -17.24 -20.17
N ILE A 297 -0.35 -18.31 -20.64
CA ILE A 297 0.29 -18.36 -21.94
C ILE A 297 -0.85 -18.71 -22.91
N GLU A 298 -1.45 -17.71 -23.54
CA GLU A 298 -2.23 -17.96 -24.75
C GLU A 298 -1.26 -18.46 -25.83
N ILE A 299 -1.39 -19.75 -26.19
CA ILE A 299 -0.69 -20.41 -27.30
C ILE A 299 -1.49 -20.21 -28.58
#